data_AF-A0A442SHD5-F1
#
_entry.id   AF-A0A442SHD5-F1
#
_cell.length_a   1.000
_cell.length_b   1.000
_cell.length_c   1.000
_cell.angle_alpha   90.00
_cell.angle_beta   90.00
_cell.angle_gamma   90.00
#
_symmetry.space_group_name_H-M   'P 1'
#
loop_
_entity.id
_entity.type
_entity.pdbx_description
1 polymer ?
#
loop_
_entity_poly.entity_id
_entity_poly.type
_entity_poly.pdbx_seq_one_letter_code
_entity_poly.pdbx_strand_id
1 'polypeptide(L)'
;MSDLQDRFEITQDGEKREIFMSFGLLNEITALMGEPATAASVYFAPKLREQVLLSALHDRAPSGKIKEQLVSLDDVEISASDMEALLAWEVDHAIGFFTRSMDRVVKLKGALEGLNQGASSLTGSPVSPSKKR
;
A
#
# COMPACT_ATOMS: atom_id res chain seq x y z
N MET A 1 -13.12 2.79 7.87
CA MET A 1 -12.41 3.06 6.61
C MET A 1 -13.35 2.62 5.52
N SER A 2 -13.74 3.51 4.60
CA SER A 2 -14.56 3.10 3.46
C SER A 2 -13.74 2.14 2.61
N ASP A 3 -14.40 1.14 2.03
CA ASP A 3 -13.80 0.31 1.00
C ASP A 3 -13.44 1.22 -0.16
N LEU A 4 -12.16 1.55 -0.30
CA LEU A 4 -11.64 2.27 -1.47
C LEU A 4 -11.98 1.43 -2.69
N GLN A 5 -12.52 2.08 -3.73
CA GLN A 5 -12.83 1.39 -4.98
C GLN A 5 -11.52 1.04 -5.68
N ASP A 6 -11.32 -0.24 -6.02
CA ASP A 6 -10.13 -0.69 -6.74
C ASP A 6 -10.12 -0.23 -8.21
N ARG A 7 -11.18 0.42 -8.69
CA ARG A 7 -11.29 0.94 -10.06
C ARG A 7 -11.46 2.44 -10.05
N PHE A 8 -10.80 3.11 -10.99
CA PHE A 8 -10.82 4.55 -11.15
C PHE A 8 -10.97 4.90 -12.63
N GLU A 9 -11.96 5.71 -12.98
CA GLU A 9 -12.18 6.17 -14.36
C GLU A 9 -11.54 7.54 -14.58
N ILE A 10 -10.84 7.70 -15.70
CA ILE A 10 -10.33 8.98 -16.19
C ILE A 10 -10.78 9.20 -17.64
N THR A 11 -10.73 10.46 -18.08
CA THR A 11 -10.79 10.78 -19.52
C THR A 11 -9.36 11.07 -20.00
N GLN A 12 -8.86 10.25 -20.92
CA GLN A 12 -7.54 10.39 -21.52
C GLN A 12 -7.71 10.46 -23.04
N ASP A 13 -7.13 11.47 -23.68
CA ASP A 13 -7.17 11.66 -25.14
C ASP A 13 -8.62 11.67 -25.70
N GLY A 14 -9.54 12.23 -24.91
CA GLY A 14 -10.98 12.29 -25.22
C GLY A 14 -11.75 10.98 -24.99
N GLU A 15 -11.09 9.89 -24.61
CA GLU A 15 -11.70 8.58 -24.35
C GLU A 15 -11.75 8.26 -22.86
N LYS A 16 -12.79 7.51 -22.45
CA LYS A 16 -12.87 7.00 -21.08
C LYS A 16 -11.95 5.80 -20.91
N ARG A 17 -11.08 5.87 -19.91
CA ARG A 17 -10.17 4.80 -19.51
C ARG A 17 -10.41 4.44 -18.06
N GLU A 18 -10.52 3.15 -17.78
CA GLU A 18 -10.58 2.62 -16.42
C GLU A 18 -9.22 2.07 -15.99
N ILE A 19 -8.79 2.43 -14.79
CA ILE A 19 -7.55 1.99 -14.14
C ILE A 19 -7.94 1.06 -12.99
N PHE A 20 -7.27 -0.08 -12.89
CA PHE A 20 -7.48 -1.05 -11.82
C PHE A 20 -6.26 -1.10 -10.87
N MET A 21 -6.51 -0.93 -9.57
CA MET A 21 -5.52 -1.06 -8.49
C MET A 21 -5.15 -2.52 -8.26
N SER A 22 -4.42 -3.08 -9.22
CA SER A 22 -3.80 -4.39 -9.03
C SER A 22 -2.76 -4.35 -7.91
N PHE A 23 -2.47 -5.51 -7.30
CA PHE A 23 -1.37 -5.59 -6.34
C PHE A 23 -0.01 -5.16 -6.94
N GLY A 24 0.21 -5.40 -8.24
CA GLY A 24 1.41 -4.96 -8.93
C GLY A 24 1.55 -3.43 -8.94
N LEU A 25 0.47 -2.73 -9.27
CA LEU A 25 0.43 -1.26 -9.22
C LEU A 25 0.62 -0.75 -7.78
N LEU A 26 -0.11 -1.31 -6.82
CA LEU A 26 0.03 -0.93 -5.41
C LEU A 26 1.45 -1.13 -4.88
N ASN A 27 2.09 -2.25 -5.24
CA ASN A 27 3.47 -2.54 -4.86
C ASN A 27 4.46 -1.55 -5.49
N GLU A 28 4.24 -1.16 -6.75
CA GLU A 28 5.06 -0.16 -7.44
C GLU A 28 4.94 1.22 -6.76
N ILE A 29 3.73 1.68 -6.51
CA ILE A 29 3.46 2.96 -5.82
C ILE A 29 4.09 2.97 -4.42
N THR A 30 3.86 1.91 -3.63
CA THR A 30 4.40 1.82 -2.27
C THR A 30 5.93 1.66 -2.24
N ALA A 31 6.54 1.06 -3.27
CA ALA A 31 7.99 1.00 -3.42
C ALA A 31 8.60 2.38 -3.71
N LEU A 32 7.93 3.22 -4.51
CA LEU A 32 8.33 4.61 -4.75
C LEU A 32 8.32 5.43 -3.45
N MET A 33 7.31 5.21 -2.60
CA MET A 33 7.19 5.90 -1.32
C MET A 33 8.20 5.38 -0.27
N GLY A 34 8.46 4.06 -0.26
CA GLY A 34 9.35 3.39 0.68
C GLY A 34 8.82 3.28 2.11
N GLU A 35 8.19 4.33 2.63
CA GLU A 35 7.63 4.39 3.98
C GLU A 35 6.35 5.22 4.07
N PRO A 36 5.52 5.03 5.12
CA PRO A 36 4.23 5.70 5.24
C PRO A 36 4.33 7.23 5.30
N ALA A 37 5.40 7.77 5.87
CA ALA A 37 5.60 9.22 5.98
C ALA A 37 5.76 9.88 4.60
N THR A 38 6.42 9.21 3.67
CA THR A 38 6.61 9.69 2.30
C THR A 38 5.29 9.82 1.55
N ALA A 39 4.32 8.93 1.78
CA ALA A 39 3.01 8.98 1.13
C ALA A 39 2.30 10.33 1.32
N ALA A 40 2.40 10.93 2.51
CA ALA A 40 1.84 12.24 2.81
C ALA A 40 2.56 13.40 2.09
N SER A 41 3.84 13.21 1.73
CA SER A 41 4.67 14.24 1.10
C SER A 41 4.52 14.30 -0.43
N VAL A 42 3.88 13.29 -1.04
CA VAL A 42 3.77 13.13 -2.51
C VAL A 42 3.26 14.41 -3.18
N TYR A 43 2.21 15.03 -2.65
CA TYR A 43 1.61 16.26 -3.21
C TYR A 43 2.63 17.41 -3.38
N PHE A 44 3.62 17.49 -2.50
CA PHE A 44 4.58 18.60 -2.45
C PHE A 44 5.93 18.26 -3.07
N ALA A 45 6.14 17.01 -3.48
CA ALA A 45 7.39 16.53 -4.08
C ALA A 45 7.18 16.29 -5.59
N PRO A 46 7.51 17.24 -6.49
CA PRO A 46 7.10 17.20 -7.89
C PRO A 46 7.55 15.93 -8.63
N LYS A 47 8.81 15.51 -8.42
CA LYS A 47 9.35 14.29 -9.05
C LYS A 47 8.64 13.03 -8.57
N LEU A 48 8.36 12.93 -7.28
CA LEU A 48 7.67 11.77 -6.72
C LEU A 48 6.21 11.75 -7.19
N ARG A 49 5.53 12.89 -7.19
CA ARG A 49 4.17 13.03 -7.73
C ARG A 49 4.07 12.57 -9.17
N GLU A 50 5.01 12.99 -10.02
CA GLU A 50 5.07 12.56 -11.41
C GLU A 50 5.27 11.03 -11.53
N GLN A 51 6.22 10.47 -10.78
CA GLN A 51 6.48 9.02 -10.79
C GLN A 51 5.27 8.20 -10.31
N VAL A 52 4.57 8.69 -9.27
CA VAL A 52 3.35 8.04 -8.77
C VAL A 52 2.28 8.06 -9.86
N LEU A 53 1.95 9.23 -10.42
CA LEU A 53 0.95 9.33 -11.50
C LEU A 53 1.28 8.44 -12.71
N LEU A 54 2.54 8.45 -13.16
CA LEU A 54 2.97 7.63 -14.29
C LEU A 54 2.76 6.12 -14.03
N SER A 55 2.88 5.67 -12.77
CA SER A 55 2.68 4.28 -12.39
C SER A 55 1.29 3.79 -12.80
N ALA A 56 0.23 4.57 -12.55
CA ALA A 56 -1.13 4.24 -12.96
C ALA A 56 -1.39 4.43 -14.47
N LEU A 57 -0.69 5.38 -15.11
CA LEU A 57 -0.96 5.78 -16.49
C LEU A 57 -0.29 4.89 -17.55
N HIS A 58 0.77 4.15 -17.22
CA HIS A 58 1.38 3.19 -18.14
C HIS A 58 0.34 2.25 -18.81
N ASP A 59 0.55 1.87 -20.08
CA ASP A 59 -0.29 0.85 -20.70
C ASP A 59 0.03 -0.51 -20.06
N ARG A 60 -1.00 -1.21 -19.60
CA ARG A 60 -0.87 -2.47 -18.87
C ARG A 60 -1.75 -3.54 -19.48
N ALA A 61 -1.23 -4.77 -19.48
CA ALA A 61 -2.04 -5.95 -19.72
C ALA A 61 -3.05 -6.16 -18.56
N PRO A 62 -4.12 -6.94 -18.77
CA PRO A 62 -5.05 -7.30 -17.69
C PRO A 62 -4.38 -7.97 -16.47
N SER A 63 -3.20 -8.57 -16.66
CA SER A 63 -2.37 -9.13 -15.58
C SER A 63 -1.67 -8.07 -14.70
N GLY A 64 -1.72 -6.79 -15.07
CA GLY A 64 -1.02 -5.68 -14.42
C GLY A 64 0.41 -5.44 -14.93
N LYS A 65 0.92 -6.29 -15.84
CA LYS A 65 2.24 -6.10 -16.46
C LYS A 65 2.23 -4.91 -17.41
N ILE A 66 3.22 -4.04 -17.29
CA ILE A 66 3.43 -2.91 -18.20
C ILE A 66 3.76 -3.44 -19.61
N LYS A 67 3.00 -2.97 -20.59
CA LYS A 67 3.24 -3.17 -22.02
C LYS A 67 4.09 -2.03 -22.58
N GLU A 68 3.73 -0.80 -22.21
CA GLU A 68 4.39 0.41 -22.67
C GLU A 68 4.49 1.42 -21.53
N GLN A 69 5.68 2.01 -21.38
CA GLN A 69 5.95 3.03 -20.38
C GLN A 69 5.71 4.40 -20.99
N LEU A 70 4.88 5.20 -20.33
CA LEU A 70 4.84 6.63 -20.53
C LEU A 70 6.08 7.27 -19.91
N VAL A 71 6.71 8.18 -20.63
CA VAL A 71 7.96 8.82 -20.19
C VAL A 71 7.68 10.15 -19.50
N SER A 72 6.64 10.86 -19.93
CA SER A 72 6.23 12.13 -19.35
C SER A 72 4.71 12.23 -19.22
N LEU A 73 4.24 13.05 -18.26
CA LEU A 73 2.83 13.45 -18.19
C LEU A 73 2.43 14.37 -19.35
N ASP A 74 3.39 15.00 -20.04
CA ASP A 74 3.14 15.81 -21.22
C ASP A 74 2.75 14.96 -22.45
N ASP A 75 2.94 13.63 -22.38
CA ASP A 75 2.63 12.69 -23.46
C ASP A 75 1.14 12.27 -23.49
N VAL A 76 0.31 12.76 -22.57
CA VAL A 76 -1.10 12.39 -22.44
C VAL A 76 -1.99 13.60 -22.23
N GLU A 77 -3.19 13.59 -22.84
CA GLU A 77 -4.20 14.62 -22.62
C GLU A 77 -5.16 14.19 -21.50
N ILE A 78 -4.89 14.63 -20.27
CA ILE A 78 -5.75 14.40 -19.09
C ILE A 78 -5.95 15.73 -18.36
N SER A 79 -7.18 15.97 -17.88
CA SER A 79 -7.49 17.19 -17.16
C SER A 79 -6.71 17.26 -15.83
N ALA A 80 -6.33 18.46 -15.40
CA ALA A 80 -5.66 18.65 -14.10
C ALA A 80 -6.51 18.09 -12.93
N SER A 81 -7.83 18.23 -13.02
CA SER A 81 -8.76 17.68 -12.02
C SER A 81 -8.71 16.15 -11.95
N ASP A 82 -8.66 15.47 -13.09
CA ASP A 82 -8.57 14.00 -13.14
C ASP A 82 -7.20 13.53 -12.64
N MET A 83 -6.12 14.25 -12.96
CA MET A 83 -4.77 13.96 -12.44
C MET A 83 -4.70 14.10 -10.91
N GLU A 84 -5.30 15.17 -10.36
CA GLU A 84 -5.35 15.36 -8.90
C GLU A 84 -6.17 14.27 -8.20
N ALA A 85 -7.29 13.87 -8.81
CA ALA A 85 -8.13 12.80 -8.29
C ALA A 85 -7.45 11.42 -8.39
N LEU A 86 -6.73 11.14 -9.48
CA LEU A 86 -5.92 9.93 -9.65
C LEU A 86 -4.82 9.87 -8.58
N LEU A 87 -4.09 10.97 -8.37
CA LEU A 87 -3.06 11.05 -7.34
C LEU A 87 -3.61 10.76 -5.94
N ALA A 88 -4.76 11.35 -5.60
CA ALA A 88 -5.41 11.10 -4.31
C ALA A 88 -5.79 9.63 -4.15
N TRP A 89 -6.35 9.02 -5.20
CA TRP A 89 -6.72 7.62 -5.20
C TRP A 89 -5.52 6.67 -5.04
N GLU A 90 -4.39 6.95 -5.68
CA GLU A 90 -3.14 6.19 -5.50
C GLU A 90 -2.58 6.33 -4.07
N VAL A 91 -2.54 7.55 -3.54
CA VAL A 91 -2.04 7.83 -2.18
C VAL A 91 -2.92 7.18 -1.12
N ASP A 92 -4.24 7.24 -1.25
CA ASP A 92 -5.19 6.62 -0.31
C ASP A 92 -4.99 5.10 -0.25
N HIS A 93 -4.78 4.46 -1.41
CA HIS A 93 -4.49 3.04 -1.47
C HIS A 93 -3.16 2.68 -0.79
N ALA A 94 -2.12 3.48 -1.02
CA ALA A 94 -0.83 3.28 -0.37
C ALA A 94 -0.92 3.46 1.16
N ILE A 95 -1.58 4.52 1.65
CA ILE A 95 -1.81 4.74 3.09
C ILE A 95 -2.62 3.58 3.68
N GLY A 96 -3.67 3.13 2.99
CA GLY A 96 -4.45 1.97 3.40
C GLY A 96 -3.61 0.69 3.51
N PHE A 97 -2.71 0.46 2.54
CA PHE A 97 -1.78 -0.66 2.58
C PHE A 97 -0.81 -0.58 3.76
N PHE A 98 -0.17 0.57 3.96
CA PHE A 98 0.74 0.78 5.08
C PHE A 98 0.05 0.58 6.43
N THR A 99 -1.15 1.14 6.59
CA THR A 99 -1.95 1.01 7.82
C THR A 99 -2.30 -0.45 8.11
N ARG A 100 -2.79 -1.19 7.10
CA ARG A 100 -3.07 -2.64 7.26
C ARG A 100 -1.82 -3.45 7.57
N SER A 101 -0.69 -3.07 6.99
CA SER A 101 0.60 -3.75 7.22
C SER A 101 1.09 -3.52 8.65
N MET A 102 1.01 -2.28 9.16
CA MET A 102 1.35 -1.96 10.56
C MET A 102 0.45 -2.70 11.56
N ASP A 103 -0.86 -2.73 11.31
CA ASP A 103 -1.82 -3.46 12.16
C ASP A 103 -1.49 -4.95 12.23
N ARG A 104 -1.10 -5.58 11.11
CA ARG A 104 -0.62 -6.98 11.08
C ARG A 104 0.64 -7.18 11.92
N VAL A 105 1.60 -6.27 11.85
CA VAL A 105 2.84 -6.35 12.64
C VAL A 105 2.54 -6.24 14.14
N VAL A 106 1.70 -5.29 14.55
CA VAL A 106 1.30 -5.11 15.96
C VAL A 106 0.61 -6.36 16.49
N LYS A 107 -0.34 -6.92 15.73
CA LYS A 107 -1.04 -8.16 16.09
C LYS A 107 -0.09 -9.36 16.23
N LEU A 108 0.85 -9.51 15.29
CA LEU A 108 1.85 -10.58 15.34
C LEU A 108 2.76 -10.46 16.58
N LYS A 109 3.22 -9.23 16.89
CA LYS A 109 4.04 -8.99 18.08
C LYS A 109 3.29 -9.36 19.36
N GLY A 110 2.03 -8.95 19.49
CA GLY A 110 1.19 -9.31 20.65
C GLY A 110 0.99 -10.83 20.78
N ALA A 111 0.78 -11.54 19.66
CA ALA A 111 0.66 -12.99 19.66
C ALA A 111 1.96 -13.69 20.12
N LEU A 112 3.12 -13.19 19.69
CA LEU A 112 4.42 -13.72 20.09
C LEU A 112 4.71 -13.49 21.58
N GLU A 113 4.38 -12.31 22.11
CA GLU A 113 4.49 -12.01 23.54
C GLU A 113 3.61 -12.95 24.39
N GLY A 114 2.38 -13.22 23.94
CA GLY A 114 1.49 -14.18 24.59
C GLY A 114 2.04 -15.61 24.59
N LEU A 115 2.64 -16.06 23.48
CA LEU A 115 3.29 -17.37 23.40
C LEU A 115 4.48 -17.49 24.36
N ASN A 116 5.32 -16.46 24.45
CA ASN A 116 6.47 -16.44 25.37
C ASN A 116 6.05 -16.46 26.85
N GLN A 117 4.97 -15.77 27.20
CA GLN A 117 4.39 -15.83 28.56
C GLN A 117 3.83 -17.23 28.89
N GLY A 118 3.15 -17.87 27.93
CA GLY A 118 2.69 -19.25 28.06
C GLY A 118 3.81 -20.28 28.19
N ALA A 119 4.91 -20.11 27.43
CA ALA A 119 6.07 -20.99 27.55
C ALA A 119 6.81 -20.82 28.90
N SER A 120 6.84 -19.60 29.43
CA SER A 120 7.44 -19.31 30.74
C SER A 120 6.63 -19.89 31.89
N SER A 121 5.30 -19.92 31.80
CA SER A 121 4.44 -20.54 32.82
C SER A 121 4.50 -22.07 32.80
N LEU A 122 4.75 -22.68 31.64
CA LEU A 122 4.95 -24.12 31.49
C LEU A 122 6.31 -24.62 31.99
N THR A 123 7.35 -23.80 31.87
CA THR A 123 8.72 -24.13 32.33
C THR A 123 8.98 -23.78 33.79
N GLY A 124 8.11 -22.98 34.42
CA GLY A 124 8.27 -22.45 35.78
C GLY A 124 7.63 -23.24 36.93
N SER A 125 7.21 -24.49 36.74
CA SER A 125 6.65 -25.27 37.87
C SER A 125 7.76 -25.70 38.85
N PRO A 126 7.80 -25.20 40.11
CA PRO A 126 8.74 -25.68 41.10
C PRO A 126 8.26 -27.04 41.61
N VAL A 127 9.11 -28.07 41.50
CA VAL A 127 8.90 -29.35 42.18
C VAL A 127 8.87 -29.07 43.68
N SER A 128 7.68 -29.06 44.27
CA SER A 128 7.49 -29.00 45.72
C SER A 128 8.09 -30.27 46.35
N PRO A 129 9.06 -30.17 47.28
CA PRO A 129 9.60 -31.35 47.93
C PRO A 129 8.56 -31.86 48.93
N SER A 130 8.03 -33.07 48.70
CA SER A 130 7.12 -33.70 49.66
C SER A 130 7.87 -34.01 50.95
N LYS A 131 7.32 -33.52 52.05
CA LYS A 131 7.87 -33.66 53.40
C LYS A 131 7.69 -35.11 53.84
N LYS A 132 8.77 -35.91 53.84
CA LYS A 132 8.76 -37.24 54.47
C LYS A 132 8.59 -37.08 55.98
N ARG A 133 7.56 -37.73 56.53
CA ARG A 133 7.40 -38.06 57.94
C ARG A 133 7.23 -39.57 58.05
#